data_AF-A0A9E2VY27-F1
#
_entry.id   AF-A0A9E2VY27-F1
#
_cell.length_a   1.000
_cell.length_b   1.000
_cell.length_c   1.000
_cell.angle_alpha   90.00
_cell.angle_beta   90.00
_cell.angle_gamma   90.00
#
_symmetry.space_group_name_H-M   'P 1'
#
loop_
_entity.id
_entity.type
_entity.pdbx_description
1 polymer ?
#
loop_
_entity_poly.entity_id
_entity_poly.type
_entity_poly.pdbx_seq_one_letter_code
_entity_poly.pdbx_strand_id
1 'polypeptide(L)'
;MSEESLSLGAGATSVRVVSARVGLPTRLANLWRRRELLRNLISSDVQIKYKGSALGLLWSMLAPAFTLGIYYLVFSVFLKNGYPNYVIFLFSGLIVWNLFQNAVNVSTSIIVDRAGLVKKVSFPREILPLASVGAAVVFWLIQMVVLVLFLVIFHHAPDWGMLLLLPVTFAALYLFTAAVAIVMSALTVYLRDIKHLMEVLLQLWFWLSPVVYSYSNSIAPALHRHGLAAIYFINPMSLIVLTFQRTFYNATTVTSTLSGQPLHMLPTWSVGTFVALNVGLLIVAAVVFLLALVVFGRLEGNFESEL
;
A
#
# COMPACT_ATOMS: atom_id res chain seq x y z
N MET A 1 11.33 30.41 72.85
CA MET A 1 11.81 29.04 73.13
C MET A 1 10.61 28.15 72.86
N SER A 2 10.44 27.53 71.71
CA SER A 2 11.40 27.01 70.72
C SER A 2 10.78 27.03 69.31
N GLU A 3 11.58 27.44 68.33
CA GLU A 3 11.46 26.99 66.94
C GLU A 3 11.77 25.48 66.89
N GLU A 4 11.09 24.71 66.05
CA GLU A 4 11.78 23.74 65.18
C GLU A 4 10.89 23.34 64.01
N SER A 5 11.26 23.85 62.84
CA SER A 5 10.93 23.29 61.54
C SER A 5 11.73 22.01 61.34
N LEU A 6 11.09 20.93 60.88
CA LEU A 6 11.80 19.84 60.22
C LEU A 6 10.97 19.31 59.04
N SER A 7 11.50 19.69 57.89
CA SER A 7 11.21 19.34 56.52
C SER A 7 11.48 17.86 56.18
N LEU A 8 11.05 17.50 54.95
CA LEU A 8 11.47 16.35 54.12
C LEU A 8 10.61 15.10 54.37
N GLY A 9 9.94 14.51 53.39
CA GLY A 9 10.35 14.35 52.00
C GLY A 9 10.33 12.85 51.70
N ALA A 10 9.17 12.30 51.39
CA ALA A 10 9.07 10.99 50.77
C ALA A 10 8.67 11.21 49.32
N GLY A 11 9.68 11.46 48.50
CA GLY A 11 9.53 11.72 47.08
C GLY A 11 8.74 10.59 46.43
N ALA A 12 7.59 10.94 45.86
CA ALA A 12 7.02 10.17 44.78
C ALA A 12 8.09 10.14 43.68
N THR A 13 8.90 9.09 43.69
CA THR A 13 9.78 8.79 42.57
C THR A 13 8.82 8.35 41.50
N SER A 14 8.26 9.31 40.75
CA SER A 14 7.73 9.02 39.44
C SER A 14 8.90 8.39 38.71
N VAL A 15 8.90 7.06 38.63
CA VAL A 15 9.83 6.32 37.79
C VAL A 15 9.45 6.77 36.40
N ARG A 16 10.09 7.85 35.95
CA ARG A 16 10.06 8.29 34.58
C ARG A 16 10.83 7.19 33.89
N VAL A 17 10.11 6.17 33.42
CA VAL A 17 10.64 5.19 32.49
C VAL A 17 10.98 6.03 31.27
N VAL A 18 12.20 6.56 31.26
CA VAL A 18 12.83 7.09 30.07
C VAL A 18 12.91 5.85 29.20
N SER A 19 11.90 5.66 28.35
CA SER A 19 11.87 4.60 27.37
C SER A 19 13.14 4.80 26.54
N ALA A 20 14.20 4.08 26.90
CA ALA A 20 15.48 4.15 26.23
C ALA A 20 15.15 3.98 24.75
N ARG A 21 15.46 4.99 23.94
CA ARG A 21 15.07 5.06 22.53
C ARG A 21 15.49 3.74 21.89
N VAL A 22 14.52 2.86 21.65
CA VAL A 22 14.82 1.49 21.21
C VAL A 22 15.44 1.59 19.82
N GLY A 23 16.70 1.17 19.69
CA GLY A 23 17.41 1.21 18.42
C GLY A 23 16.71 0.39 17.33
N LEU A 24 16.93 0.76 16.07
CA LEU A 24 16.36 0.07 14.90
C LEU A 24 16.56 -1.47 14.93
N PRO A 25 17.77 -2.00 15.24
CA PRO A 25 17.97 -3.45 15.26
C PRO A 25 17.07 -4.14 16.29
N THR A 26 16.94 -3.53 17.47
CA THR A 26 16.08 -4.06 18.54
C THR A 26 14.61 -3.99 18.17
N ARG A 27 14.16 -2.95 17.45
CA ARG A 27 12.78 -2.87 16.94
C ARG A 27 12.48 -3.98 15.94
N LEU A 28 13.35 -4.18 14.96
CA LEU A 28 13.21 -5.27 13.99
C LEU A 28 13.22 -6.65 14.66
N ALA A 29 14.11 -6.86 15.64
CA ALA A 29 14.14 -8.09 16.43
C ALA A 29 12.84 -8.31 17.24
N ASN A 30 12.29 -7.25 17.83
CA ASN A 30 11.03 -7.30 18.57
C ASN A 30 9.84 -7.63 17.66
N LEU A 31 9.79 -7.03 16.46
CA LEU A 31 8.80 -7.36 15.43
C LEU A 31 8.90 -8.84 15.04
N TRP A 32 10.11 -9.33 14.78
CA TRP A 32 10.34 -10.73 14.44
C TRP A 32 9.93 -11.69 15.56
N ARG A 33 10.24 -11.36 16.82
CA ARG A 33 9.86 -12.14 18.00
C ARG A 33 8.34 -12.18 18.20
N ARG A 34 7.61 -11.15 17.78
CA ARG A 34 6.14 -11.04 17.89
C ARG A 34 5.40 -11.32 16.58
N ARG A 35 6.02 -12.06 15.64
CA ARG A 35 5.40 -12.48 14.38
C ARG A 35 4.10 -13.29 14.55
N GLU A 36 3.96 -14.01 15.66
CA GLU A 36 2.73 -14.74 15.98
C GLU A 36 1.57 -13.79 16.30
N LEU A 37 1.83 -12.73 17.08
CA LEU A 37 0.86 -11.67 17.32
C LEU A 37 0.47 -10.98 16.01
N LEU A 38 1.45 -10.66 15.16
CA LEU A 38 1.20 -10.08 13.84
C LEU A 38 0.29 -10.98 13.00
N ARG A 39 0.59 -12.28 12.90
CA ARG A 39 -0.23 -13.25 12.17
C ARG A 39 -1.65 -13.35 12.72
N ASN A 40 -1.79 -13.36 14.05
CA ASN A 40 -3.11 -13.42 14.71
C ASN A 40 -3.93 -12.16 14.41
N LEU A 41 -3.30 -10.98 14.43
CA LEU A 41 -3.97 -9.72 14.08
C LEU A 41 -4.37 -9.69 12.59
N ILE A 42 -3.49 -10.11 11.68
CA ILE A 42 -3.82 -10.23 10.24
C ILE A 42 -5.03 -11.16 10.05
N SER A 43 -5.02 -12.33 10.68
CA SER A 43 -6.11 -13.30 10.59
C SER A 43 -7.42 -12.72 11.15
N SER A 44 -7.34 -12.03 12.29
CA SER A 44 -8.48 -11.35 12.90
C SER A 44 -9.08 -10.31 11.94
N ASP A 45 -8.24 -9.48 11.33
CA ASP A 45 -8.66 -8.39 10.45
C ASP A 45 -9.35 -8.92 9.19
N VAL A 46 -8.84 -10.02 8.62
CA VAL A 46 -9.45 -10.69 7.47
C VAL A 46 -10.80 -11.33 7.86
N GLN A 47 -10.87 -11.99 9.01
CA GLN A 47 -12.09 -12.67 9.47
C GLN A 47 -13.21 -11.69 9.82
N ILE A 48 -12.89 -10.56 10.45
CA ILE A 48 -13.87 -9.54 10.84
C ILE A 48 -14.65 -9.05 9.62
N LYS A 49 -14.00 -8.88 8.46
CA LYS A 49 -14.64 -8.36 7.24
C LYS A 49 -15.79 -9.22 6.72
N TYR A 50 -15.76 -10.54 6.96
CA TYR A 50 -16.79 -11.48 6.48
C TYR A 50 -17.55 -12.17 7.61
N LYS A 51 -17.33 -11.75 8.86
CA LYS A 51 -18.00 -12.34 10.02
C LYS A 51 -19.51 -12.09 9.92
N GLY A 52 -20.31 -13.16 10.03
CA GLY A 52 -21.77 -13.08 9.97
C GLY A 52 -22.36 -12.93 8.57
N SER A 53 -21.55 -13.05 7.51
CA SER A 53 -22.06 -13.05 6.13
C SER A 53 -22.52 -14.44 5.68
N ALA A 54 -23.69 -14.53 5.04
CA ALA A 54 -24.26 -15.79 4.56
C ALA A 54 -23.34 -16.53 3.57
N LEU A 55 -22.64 -15.80 2.68
CA LEU A 55 -21.67 -16.40 1.74
C LEU A 55 -20.24 -16.42 2.31
N GLY A 56 -19.99 -15.80 3.47
CA GLY A 56 -18.71 -15.83 4.16
C GLY A 56 -17.52 -15.47 3.28
N LEU A 57 -16.50 -16.34 3.28
CA LEU A 57 -15.26 -16.19 2.51
C LEU A 57 -15.50 -16.12 0.99
N LEU A 58 -16.58 -16.69 0.46
CA LEU A 58 -16.88 -16.67 -0.97
C LEU A 58 -16.97 -15.23 -1.52
N TRP A 59 -17.45 -14.28 -0.69
CA TRP A 59 -17.49 -12.86 -1.05
C TRP A 59 -16.11 -12.27 -1.36
N SER A 60 -15.04 -12.80 -0.77
CA SER A 60 -13.70 -12.27 -1.01
C SER A 60 -13.25 -12.48 -2.45
N MET A 61 -13.72 -13.54 -3.11
CA MET A 61 -13.47 -13.82 -4.53
C MET A 61 -14.55 -13.23 -5.44
N LEU A 62 -15.83 -13.31 -5.04
CA LEU A 62 -16.94 -12.81 -5.86
C LEU A 62 -16.88 -11.30 -6.07
N ALA A 63 -16.59 -10.52 -5.02
CA ALA A 63 -16.54 -9.06 -5.14
C ALA A 63 -15.54 -8.58 -6.20
N PRO A 64 -14.26 -8.97 -6.19
CA PRO A 64 -13.32 -8.57 -7.23
C PRO A 64 -13.63 -9.17 -8.61
N ALA A 65 -14.21 -10.39 -8.67
CA ALA A 65 -14.66 -10.98 -9.94
C ALA A 65 -15.80 -10.18 -10.57
N PHE A 66 -16.78 -9.74 -9.78
CA PHE A 66 -17.84 -8.86 -10.25
C PHE A 66 -17.30 -7.50 -10.66
N THR A 67 -16.40 -6.89 -9.89
CA THR A 67 -15.74 -5.63 -10.27
C THR A 67 -15.05 -5.75 -11.63
N LEU A 68 -14.27 -6.80 -11.84
CA LEU A 68 -13.63 -7.09 -13.12
C LEU A 68 -14.66 -7.26 -14.25
N GLY A 69 -15.71 -8.06 -14.01
CA GLY A 69 -16.79 -8.29 -14.99
C GLY A 69 -17.54 -7.01 -15.35
N ILE A 70 -17.80 -6.15 -14.36
CA ILE A 70 -18.40 -4.82 -14.58
C ILE A 70 -17.48 -3.97 -15.44
N TYR A 71 -16.17 -3.91 -15.15
CA TYR A 71 -15.25 -3.15 -15.98
C TYR A 71 -15.12 -3.71 -17.40
N TYR A 72 -15.17 -5.03 -17.57
CA TYR A 72 -15.25 -5.66 -18.88
C TYR A 72 -16.49 -5.21 -19.64
N LEU A 73 -17.68 -5.28 -19.03
CA LEU A 73 -18.93 -4.83 -19.65
C LEU A 73 -18.87 -3.34 -20.03
N VAL A 74 -18.42 -2.49 -19.11
CA VAL A 74 -18.33 -1.04 -19.33
C VAL A 74 -17.37 -0.71 -20.47
N PHE A 75 -16.12 -1.18 -20.41
CA PHE A 75 -15.10 -0.72 -21.36
C PHE A 75 -15.07 -1.51 -22.66
N SER A 76 -15.39 -2.80 -22.65
CA SER A 76 -15.34 -3.65 -23.83
C SER A 76 -16.68 -3.70 -24.59
N VAL A 77 -17.82 -3.55 -23.90
CA VAL A 77 -19.14 -3.65 -24.55
C VAL A 77 -19.79 -2.29 -24.76
N PHE A 78 -19.89 -1.47 -23.70
CA PHE A 78 -20.64 -0.21 -23.76
C PHE A 78 -19.84 0.97 -24.33
N LEU A 79 -18.70 1.30 -23.74
CA LEU A 79 -17.91 2.48 -24.13
C LEU A 79 -17.06 2.24 -25.37
N LYS A 80 -16.58 1.01 -25.60
CA LYS A 80 -15.67 0.62 -26.69
C LYS A 80 -14.56 1.66 -26.89
N ASN A 81 -13.76 1.90 -25.84
CA ASN A 81 -12.80 2.99 -25.73
C ASN A 81 -11.61 2.96 -26.72
N GLY A 82 -11.63 2.12 -27.76
CA GLY A 82 -10.55 2.00 -28.74
C GLY A 82 -9.33 1.21 -28.29
N TYR A 83 -9.25 0.83 -27.01
CA TYR A 83 -8.12 0.12 -26.44
C TYR A 83 -8.42 -1.39 -26.37
N PRO A 84 -7.69 -2.24 -27.11
CA PRO A 84 -7.89 -3.68 -27.05
C PRO A 84 -7.56 -4.21 -25.65
N ASN A 85 -8.36 -5.15 -25.14
CA ASN A 85 -8.17 -5.79 -23.85
C ASN A 85 -7.95 -4.81 -22.67
N TYR A 86 -8.52 -3.61 -22.75
CA TYR A 86 -8.31 -2.55 -21.76
C TYR A 86 -8.66 -2.96 -20.32
N VAL A 87 -9.62 -3.86 -20.13
CA VAL A 87 -9.95 -4.37 -18.79
C VAL A 87 -8.73 -5.00 -18.09
N ILE A 88 -7.85 -5.68 -18.83
CA ILE A 88 -6.64 -6.30 -18.28
C ILE A 88 -5.67 -5.21 -17.85
N PHE A 89 -5.48 -4.19 -18.68
CA PHE A 89 -4.65 -3.02 -18.37
C PHE A 89 -5.15 -2.31 -17.11
N LEU A 90 -6.45 -1.97 -17.07
CA LEU A 90 -7.07 -1.26 -15.97
C LEU A 90 -7.00 -2.07 -14.67
N PHE A 91 -7.41 -3.33 -14.70
CA PHE A 91 -7.47 -4.16 -13.49
C PHE A 91 -6.09 -4.45 -12.92
N SER A 92 -5.07 -4.60 -13.78
CA SER A 92 -3.67 -4.77 -13.33
C SER A 92 -3.18 -3.57 -12.51
N GLY A 93 -3.52 -2.35 -12.92
CA GLY A 93 -3.20 -1.14 -12.17
C GLY A 93 -4.07 -0.98 -10.91
N LEU A 94 -5.37 -1.28 -11.01
CA LEU A 94 -6.30 -1.19 -9.88
C LEU A 94 -5.93 -2.12 -8.74
N ILE A 95 -5.49 -3.34 -9.02
CA ILE A 95 -5.11 -4.29 -7.97
C ILE A 95 -3.98 -3.73 -7.11
N VAL A 96 -2.93 -3.16 -7.73
CA VAL A 96 -1.82 -2.49 -7.04
C VAL A 96 -2.32 -1.32 -6.19
N TRP A 97 -3.12 -0.43 -6.80
CA TRP A 97 -3.65 0.73 -6.11
C TRP A 97 -4.55 0.36 -4.93
N ASN A 98 -5.41 -0.63 -5.10
CA ASN A 98 -6.33 -1.11 -4.09
C ASN A 98 -5.60 -1.65 -2.86
N LEU A 99 -4.46 -2.34 -3.03
CA LEU A 99 -3.64 -2.75 -1.87
C LEU A 99 -3.18 -1.51 -1.10
N PHE A 100 -2.54 -0.57 -1.81
CA PHE A 100 -1.99 0.64 -1.20
C PHE A 100 -3.07 1.47 -0.49
N GLN A 101 -4.14 1.80 -1.20
CA GLN A 101 -5.23 2.63 -0.68
C GLN A 101 -5.92 1.98 0.52
N ASN A 102 -6.28 0.69 0.44
CA ASN A 102 -6.95 0.00 1.55
C ASN A 102 -6.05 -0.10 2.78
N ALA A 103 -4.78 -0.46 2.58
CA ALA A 103 -3.81 -0.55 3.67
C ALA A 103 -3.61 0.79 4.37
N VAL A 104 -3.41 1.88 3.62
CA VAL A 104 -3.18 3.22 4.19
C VAL A 104 -4.43 3.73 4.90
N ASN A 105 -5.62 3.63 4.29
CA ASN A 105 -6.87 4.09 4.90
C ASN A 105 -7.16 3.41 6.24
N VAL A 106 -7.05 2.07 6.30
CA VAL A 106 -7.29 1.33 7.54
C VAL A 106 -6.20 1.63 8.57
N SER A 107 -4.94 1.69 8.15
CA SER A 107 -3.81 1.92 9.06
C SER A 107 -3.81 3.32 9.67
N THR A 108 -4.35 4.31 8.97
CA THR A 108 -4.29 5.72 9.41
C THR A 108 -4.95 5.90 10.78
N SER A 109 -6.08 5.23 11.06
CA SER A 109 -6.77 5.34 12.35
C SER A 109 -6.50 4.16 13.31
N ILE A 110 -5.72 3.16 12.90
CA ILE A 110 -5.67 1.85 13.60
C ILE A 110 -5.23 1.93 15.06
N ILE A 111 -4.34 2.86 15.41
CA ILE A 111 -3.83 3.01 16.78
C ILE A 111 -4.91 3.62 17.68
N VAL A 112 -5.64 4.62 17.17
CA VAL A 112 -6.76 5.26 17.86
C VAL A 112 -7.91 4.26 18.01
N ASP A 113 -8.25 3.56 16.94
CA ASP A 113 -9.34 2.56 16.93
C ASP A 113 -9.05 1.39 17.89
N ARG A 114 -7.77 1.08 18.13
CA ARG A 114 -7.32 0.02 19.05
C ARG A 114 -6.73 0.56 20.35
N ALA A 115 -7.07 1.78 20.75
CA ALA A 115 -6.56 2.39 21.98
C ALA A 115 -6.72 1.50 23.22
N GLY A 116 -7.85 0.79 23.33
CA GLY A 116 -8.10 -0.15 24.43
C GLY A 116 -7.10 -1.31 24.50
N LEU A 117 -6.61 -1.81 23.36
CA LEU A 117 -5.56 -2.82 23.30
C LEU A 117 -4.19 -2.21 23.62
N VAL A 118 -3.91 -1.04 23.04
CA VAL A 118 -2.65 -0.30 23.21
C VAL A 118 -2.39 0.07 24.68
N LYS A 119 -3.44 0.47 25.41
CA LYS A 119 -3.36 0.85 26.83
C LYS A 119 -3.24 -0.33 27.79
N LYS A 120 -3.70 -1.53 27.39
CA LYS A 120 -3.79 -2.70 28.29
C LYS A 120 -2.65 -3.70 28.11
N VAL A 121 -2.00 -3.73 26.96
CA VAL A 121 -1.00 -4.76 26.64
C VAL A 121 0.27 -4.11 26.10
N SER A 122 1.42 -4.51 26.63
CA SER A 122 2.72 -4.04 26.15
C SER A 122 3.20 -4.85 24.94
N PHE A 123 3.29 -4.19 23.78
CA PHE A 123 3.85 -4.71 22.54
C PHE A 123 4.32 -3.55 21.64
N PRO A 124 5.22 -3.79 20.65
CA PRO A 124 5.62 -2.79 19.67
C PRO A 124 4.40 -2.32 18.87
N ARG A 125 4.02 -1.06 19.04
CA ARG A 125 2.74 -0.54 18.53
C ARG A 125 2.71 -0.49 17.01
N GLU A 126 3.87 -0.47 16.35
CA GLU A 126 4.01 -0.57 14.89
C GLU A 126 3.45 -1.88 14.31
N ILE A 127 3.21 -2.91 15.13
CA ILE A 127 2.57 -4.16 14.70
C ILE A 127 1.14 -3.90 14.20
N LEU A 128 0.42 -2.92 14.75
CA LEU A 128 -0.97 -2.63 14.36
C LEU A 128 -1.11 -2.17 12.89
N PRO A 129 -0.40 -1.12 12.44
CA PRO A 129 -0.42 -0.73 11.02
C PRO A 129 0.15 -1.85 10.13
N LEU A 130 1.19 -2.57 10.56
CA LEU A 130 1.71 -3.72 9.80
C LEU A 130 0.69 -4.85 9.63
N ALA A 131 -0.14 -5.12 10.64
CA ALA A 131 -1.21 -6.10 10.53
C ALA A 131 -2.26 -5.67 9.50
N SER A 132 -2.60 -4.39 9.46
CA SER A 132 -3.52 -3.83 8.47
C SER A 132 -2.97 -3.94 7.05
N VAL A 133 -1.68 -3.68 6.85
CA VAL A 133 -1.00 -3.92 5.55
C VAL A 133 -1.02 -5.40 5.19
N GLY A 134 -0.73 -6.29 6.14
CA GLY A 134 -0.78 -7.74 5.93
C GLY A 134 -2.18 -8.25 5.55
N ALA A 135 -3.23 -7.72 6.17
CA ALA A 135 -4.61 -8.02 5.79
C ALA A 135 -4.94 -7.53 4.38
N ALA A 136 -4.49 -6.32 4.01
CA ALA A 136 -4.64 -5.81 2.64
C ALA A 136 -3.91 -6.67 1.60
N VAL A 137 -2.74 -7.23 1.93
CA VAL A 137 -2.03 -8.20 1.08
C VAL A 137 -2.87 -9.46 0.84
N VAL A 138 -3.57 -9.98 1.85
CA VAL A 138 -4.45 -11.14 1.67
C VAL A 138 -5.56 -10.84 0.66
N PHE A 139 -6.21 -9.68 0.77
CA PHE A 139 -7.23 -9.25 -0.21
C PHE A 139 -6.66 -9.01 -1.61
N TRP A 140 -5.44 -8.49 -1.70
CA TRP A 140 -4.73 -8.33 -2.95
C TRP A 140 -4.40 -9.67 -3.61
N LEU A 141 -3.95 -10.67 -2.85
CA LEU A 141 -3.71 -12.03 -3.37
C LEU A 141 -4.99 -12.63 -3.97
N ILE A 142 -6.13 -12.41 -3.33
CA ILE A 142 -7.42 -12.89 -3.86
C ILE A 142 -7.76 -12.18 -5.18
N GLN A 143 -7.54 -10.86 -5.27
CA GLN A 143 -7.72 -10.13 -6.53
C GLN A 143 -6.76 -10.62 -7.63
N MET A 144 -5.51 -10.93 -7.28
CA MET A 144 -4.53 -11.50 -8.20
C MET A 144 -4.97 -12.87 -8.74
N VAL A 145 -5.53 -13.73 -7.90
CA VAL A 145 -6.11 -15.02 -8.34
C VAL A 145 -7.24 -14.77 -9.35
N VAL A 146 -8.13 -13.82 -9.08
CA VAL A 146 -9.22 -13.45 -10.01
C VAL A 146 -8.67 -12.96 -11.35
N LEU A 147 -7.65 -12.10 -11.34
CA LEU A 147 -6.99 -11.64 -12.58
C LEU A 147 -6.38 -12.82 -13.34
N VAL A 148 -5.63 -13.69 -12.68
CA VAL A 148 -4.99 -14.85 -13.33
C VAL A 148 -6.04 -15.78 -13.94
N LEU A 149 -7.13 -16.08 -13.24
CA LEU A 149 -8.24 -16.88 -13.77
C LEU A 149 -8.83 -16.23 -15.03
N PHE A 150 -9.03 -14.91 -15.02
CA PHE A 150 -9.49 -14.18 -16.20
C PHE A 150 -8.52 -14.29 -17.37
N LEU A 151 -7.21 -14.12 -17.15
CA LEU A 151 -6.20 -14.29 -18.21
C LEU A 151 -6.25 -15.68 -18.86
N VAL A 152 -6.42 -16.72 -18.04
CA VAL A 152 -6.54 -18.11 -18.51
C VAL A 152 -7.81 -18.32 -19.32
N ILE A 153 -8.96 -17.86 -18.83
CA ILE A 153 -10.26 -18.00 -19.50
C ILE A 153 -10.29 -17.31 -20.86
N PHE A 154 -9.67 -16.13 -20.96
CA PHE A 154 -9.62 -15.33 -22.20
C PHE A 154 -8.38 -15.63 -23.06
N HIS A 155 -7.61 -16.67 -22.73
CA HIS A 155 -6.41 -17.09 -23.45
C HIS A 155 -5.38 -15.95 -23.67
N HIS A 156 -5.27 -15.03 -22.71
CA HIS A 156 -4.33 -13.92 -22.76
C HIS A 156 -3.04 -14.27 -22.01
N ALA A 157 -1.91 -14.29 -22.71
CA ALA A 157 -0.62 -14.64 -22.12
C ALA A 157 0.03 -13.43 -21.43
N PRO A 158 0.46 -13.55 -20.15
CA PRO A 158 1.29 -12.53 -19.52
C PRO A 158 2.69 -12.48 -20.16
N ASP A 159 3.43 -11.42 -19.89
CA ASP A 159 4.84 -11.31 -20.24
C ASP A 159 5.68 -12.16 -19.28
N TRP A 160 6.05 -13.36 -19.75
CA TRP A 160 6.88 -14.30 -18.98
C TRP A 160 8.22 -13.73 -18.54
N GLY A 161 8.80 -12.79 -19.31
CA GLY A 161 10.07 -12.13 -18.96
C GLY A 161 9.93 -11.14 -17.80
N MET A 162 8.73 -10.56 -17.63
CA MET A 162 8.45 -9.62 -16.55
C MET A 162 7.93 -10.30 -15.27
N LEU A 163 7.43 -11.54 -15.34
CA LEU A 163 6.91 -12.26 -14.17
C LEU A 163 7.94 -12.38 -13.03
N LEU A 164 9.22 -12.58 -13.36
CA LEU A 164 10.30 -12.67 -12.36
C LEU A 164 10.54 -11.35 -11.62
N LEU A 165 10.06 -10.23 -12.17
CA LEU A 165 10.17 -8.91 -11.55
C LEU A 165 9.05 -8.65 -10.53
N LEU A 166 7.91 -9.35 -10.64
CA LEU A 166 6.76 -9.15 -9.74
C LEU A 166 7.11 -9.30 -8.25
N PRO A 167 7.93 -10.27 -7.78
CA PRO A 167 8.31 -10.34 -6.37
C PRO A 167 9.09 -9.10 -5.89
N VAL A 168 9.97 -8.56 -6.73
CA VAL A 168 10.76 -7.35 -6.41
C VAL A 168 9.83 -6.14 -6.34
N THR A 169 8.96 -5.97 -7.33
CA THR A 169 7.97 -4.89 -7.38
C THR A 169 6.97 -4.97 -6.21
N PHE A 170 6.53 -6.18 -5.87
CA PHE A 170 5.65 -6.43 -4.73
C PHE A 170 6.36 -6.11 -3.41
N ALA A 171 7.62 -6.49 -3.23
CA ALA A 171 8.39 -6.12 -2.04
C ALA A 171 8.51 -4.59 -1.90
N ALA A 172 8.74 -3.87 -3.00
CA ALA A 172 8.76 -2.42 -3.01
C ALA A 172 7.39 -1.82 -2.63
N LEU A 173 6.30 -2.33 -3.21
CA LEU A 173 4.93 -1.96 -2.87
C LEU A 173 4.63 -2.18 -1.39
N TYR A 174 4.96 -3.36 -0.85
CA TYR A 174 4.73 -3.71 0.54
C TYR A 174 5.49 -2.78 1.50
N LEU A 175 6.79 -2.59 1.29
CA LEU A 175 7.62 -1.74 2.15
C LEU A 175 7.18 -0.28 2.09
N PHE A 176 6.88 0.24 0.90
CA PHE A 176 6.40 1.60 0.74
C PHE A 176 5.03 1.81 1.42
N THR A 177 4.09 0.89 1.20
CA THR A 177 2.77 0.91 1.85
C THR A 177 2.90 0.86 3.37
N ALA A 178 3.74 -0.05 3.89
CA ALA A 178 4.01 -0.18 5.31
C ALA A 178 4.62 1.10 5.90
N ALA A 179 5.53 1.76 5.18
CA ALA A 179 6.11 3.01 5.63
C ALA A 179 5.06 4.12 5.78
N VAL A 180 4.22 4.32 4.75
CA VAL A 180 3.12 5.30 4.80
C VAL A 180 2.13 4.96 5.92
N ALA A 181 1.72 3.70 6.01
CA ALA A 181 0.81 3.20 7.05
C ALA A 181 1.33 3.48 8.47
N ILE A 182 2.60 3.18 8.74
CA ILE A 182 3.25 3.40 10.04
C ILE A 182 3.25 4.90 10.38
N VAL A 183 3.71 5.76 9.48
CA VAL A 183 3.80 7.20 9.75
C VAL A 183 2.41 7.81 9.94
N MET A 184 1.45 7.52 9.05
CA MET A 184 0.10 8.08 9.14
C MET A 184 -0.64 7.60 10.40
N SER A 185 -0.45 6.35 10.81
CA SER A 185 -1.02 5.82 12.05
C SER A 185 -0.52 6.57 13.29
N ALA A 186 0.76 6.96 13.30
CA ALA A 186 1.34 7.74 14.39
C ALA A 186 0.87 9.20 14.37
N LEU A 187 0.84 9.82 13.19
CA LEU A 187 0.39 11.22 13.06
C LEU A 187 -1.06 11.39 13.51
N THR A 188 -1.92 10.42 13.21
CA THR A 188 -3.35 10.47 13.56
C THR A 188 -3.61 10.44 15.06
N VAL A 189 -2.68 9.89 15.86
CA VAL A 189 -2.76 9.94 17.33
C VAL A 189 -2.73 11.39 17.83
N TYR A 190 -1.94 12.25 17.20
CA TYR A 190 -1.85 13.68 17.54
C TYR A 190 -2.86 14.53 16.78
N LEU A 191 -3.12 14.20 15.52
CA LEU A 191 -3.92 14.99 14.60
C LEU A 191 -5.00 14.12 13.95
N ARG A 192 -6.20 14.11 14.54
CA ARG A 192 -7.31 13.23 14.09
C ARG A 192 -7.77 13.52 12.65
N ASP A 193 -7.62 14.77 12.19
CA ASP A 193 -7.99 15.19 10.83
C ASP A 193 -7.12 14.57 9.73
N ILE A 194 -5.97 13.98 10.08
CA ILE A 194 -5.12 13.25 9.12
C ILE A 194 -5.90 12.14 8.42
N LYS A 195 -6.89 11.52 9.09
CA LYS A 195 -7.78 10.55 8.46
C LYS A 195 -8.51 11.13 7.24
N HIS A 196 -9.20 12.25 7.42
CA HIS A 196 -9.96 12.91 6.36
C HIS A 196 -9.05 13.46 5.27
N LEU A 197 -7.89 14.01 5.66
CA LEU A 197 -6.88 14.46 4.70
C LEU A 197 -6.40 13.30 3.82
N MET A 198 -6.11 12.14 4.41
CA MET A 198 -5.64 10.98 3.65
C MET A 198 -6.68 10.43 2.69
N GLU A 199 -7.98 10.46 3.03
CA GLU A 199 -9.06 10.07 2.11
C GLU A 199 -9.02 10.93 0.82
N VAL A 200 -8.86 12.24 0.95
CA VAL A 200 -8.78 13.18 -0.19
C VAL A 200 -7.45 13.03 -0.93
N LEU A 201 -6.33 12.94 -0.22
CA LEU A 201 -5.00 12.81 -0.82
C LEU A 201 -4.86 11.52 -1.62
N LEU A 202 -5.39 10.40 -1.12
CA LEU A 202 -5.37 9.14 -1.86
C LEU A 202 -6.22 9.25 -3.13
N GLN A 203 -7.38 9.90 -3.07
CA GLN A 203 -8.18 10.14 -4.27
C GLN A 203 -7.41 10.95 -5.32
N LEU A 204 -6.71 12.03 -4.92
CA LEU A 204 -5.88 12.81 -5.83
C LEU A 204 -4.72 11.97 -6.39
N TRP A 205 -4.03 11.22 -5.52
CA TRP A 205 -2.86 10.43 -5.88
C TRP A 205 -3.21 9.28 -6.85
N PHE A 206 -4.40 8.69 -6.73
CA PHE A 206 -4.91 7.73 -7.71
C PHE A 206 -4.84 8.28 -9.15
N TRP A 207 -5.30 9.52 -9.35
CA TRP A 207 -5.30 10.17 -10.66
C TRP A 207 -3.91 10.66 -11.10
N LEU A 208 -2.98 10.85 -10.17
CA LEU A 208 -1.57 11.12 -10.49
C LEU A 208 -0.79 9.85 -10.86
N SER A 209 -1.37 8.68 -10.69
CA SER A 209 -0.79 7.40 -11.09
C SER A 209 -1.43 6.88 -12.38
N PRO A 210 -0.67 6.17 -13.24
CA PRO A 210 -1.17 5.68 -14.53
C PRO A 210 -2.02 4.41 -14.37
N VAL A 211 -3.06 4.47 -13.53
CA VAL A 211 -3.95 3.32 -13.28
C VAL A 211 -5.00 3.19 -14.38
N VAL A 212 -5.69 4.30 -14.68
CA VAL A 212 -6.80 4.33 -15.63
C VAL A 212 -6.33 4.73 -17.02
N TYR A 213 -5.35 5.63 -17.12
CA TYR A 213 -4.85 6.13 -18.40
C TYR A 213 -3.49 5.54 -18.75
N SER A 214 -3.18 5.54 -20.05
CA SER A 214 -1.86 5.19 -20.55
C SER A 214 -0.86 6.31 -20.29
N TYR A 215 0.24 5.98 -19.61
CA TYR A 215 1.37 6.91 -19.47
C TYR A 215 1.94 7.31 -20.84
N SER A 216 2.25 6.34 -21.69
CA SER A 216 2.98 6.57 -22.95
C SER A 216 2.16 7.33 -24.00
N ASN A 217 0.85 7.13 -24.05
CA ASN A 217 -0.01 7.78 -25.03
C ASN A 217 -0.50 9.15 -24.56
N SER A 218 -0.85 9.29 -23.28
CA SER A 218 -1.57 10.47 -22.77
C SER A 218 -0.64 11.50 -22.12
N ILE A 219 0.32 11.05 -21.30
CA ILE A 219 1.09 11.95 -20.42
C ILE A 219 2.51 12.16 -20.93
N ALA A 220 3.18 11.10 -21.37
CA ALA A 220 4.57 11.13 -21.82
C ALA A 220 4.85 12.18 -22.91
N PRO A 221 4.00 12.39 -23.95
CA PRO A 221 4.28 13.38 -24.98
C PRO A 221 4.33 14.81 -24.46
N ALA A 222 3.51 15.16 -23.48
CA ALA A 222 3.50 16.48 -22.86
C ALA A 222 4.73 16.66 -21.95
N LEU A 223 5.04 15.67 -21.11
CA LEU A 223 6.15 15.76 -20.16
C LEU A 223 7.52 15.75 -20.86
N HIS A 224 7.71 14.93 -21.90
CA HIS A 224 8.95 14.92 -22.67
C HIS A 224 9.21 16.26 -23.35
N ARG A 225 8.16 16.93 -23.85
CA ARG A 225 8.27 18.24 -24.49
C ARG A 225 8.84 19.31 -23.56
N HIS A 226 8.60 19.18 -22.25
CA HIS A 226 9.08 20.08 -21.22
C HIS A 226 10.29 19.53 -20.42
N GLY A 227 10.82 18.35 -20.76
CA GLY A 227 11.90 17.71 -20.02
C GLY A 227 11.52 17.23 -18.61
N LEU A 228 10.23 17.13 -18.29
CA LEU A 228 9.71 16.82 -16.95
C LEU A 228 9.33 15.34 -16.76
N ALA A 229 9.67 14.48 -17.72
CA ALA A 229 9.30 13.06 -17.67
C ALA A 229 9.82 12.33 -16.41
N ALA A 230 11.00 12.71 -15.91
CA ALA A 230 11.57 12.14 -14.70
C ALA A 230 10.75 12.43 -13.43
N ILE A 231 10.09 13.60 -13.38
CA ILE A 231 9.29 14.03 -12.21
C ILE A 231 8.11 13.08 -11.98
N TYR A 232 7.52 12.55 -13.06
CA TYR A 232 6.41 11.61 -12.97
C TYR A 232 6.76 10.33 -12.21
N PHE A 233 8.03 9.91 -12.29
CA PHE A 233 8.54 8.70 -11.64
C PHE A 233 9.07 8.94 -10.23
N ILE A 234 9.02 10.19 -9.73
CA ILE A 234 9.18 10.46 -8.30
C ILE A 234 8.03 9.82 -7.51
N ASN A 235 6.85 9.70 -8.13
CA ASN A 235 5.75 8.92 -7.58
C ASN A 235 6.09 7.41 -7.64
N PRO A 236 6.34 6.75 -6.49
CA PRO A 236 6.72 5.33 -6.48
C PRO A 236 5.61 4.43 -7.00
N MET A 237 4.34 4.81 -6.79
CA MET A 237 3.20 4.04 -7.29
C MET A 237 3.14 4.00 -8.81
N SER A 238 3.65 5.02 -9.51
CA SER A 238 3.66 5.04 -10.98
C SER A 238 4.45 3.87 -11.56
N LEU A 239 5.66 3.62 -11.07
CA LEU A 239 6.50 2.54 -11.57
C LEU A 239 5.96 1.15 -11.19
N ILE A 240 5.40 1.01 -9.99
CA ILE A 240 4.78 -0.24 -9.51
C ILE A 240 3.60 -0.60 -10.42
N VAL A 241 2.68 0.36 -10.64
CA VAL A 241 1.51 0.18 -11.50
C VAL A 241 1.93 -0.19 -12.93
N LEU A 242 2.90 0.53 -13.50
CA LEU A 242 3.39 0.25 -14.85
C LEU A 242 4.01 -1.14 -14.98
N THR A 243 4.72 -1.61 -13.95
CA THR A 243 5.34 -2.94 -13.98
C THR A 243 4.28 -4.04 -13.95
N PHE A 244 3.22 -3.88 -13.14
CA PHE A 244 2.09 -4.80 -13.12
C PHE A 244 1.32 -4.79 -14.45
N GLN A 245 1.01 -3.61 -14.98
CA GLN A 245 0.39 -3.47 -16.29
C GLN A 245 1.25 -4.11 -17.38
N ARG A 246 2.57 -3.85 -17.41
CA ARG A 246 3.49 -4.43 -18.40
C ARG A 246 3.56 -5.94 -18.34
N THR A 247 3.46 -6.50 -17.14
CA THR A 247 3.47 -7.95 -16.92
C THR A 247 2.19 -8.62 -17.40
N PHE A 248 1.02 -8.11 -17.01
CA PHE A 248 -0.26 -8.78 -17.30
C PHE A 248 -0.88 -8.37 -18.62
N TYR A 249 -0.76 -7.10 -19.02
CA TYR A 249 -1.29 -6.62 -20.28
C TYR A 249 -0.45 -7.08 -21.48
N ASN A 250 0.87 -7.24 -21.29
CA ASN A 250 1.81 -7.83 -22.27
C ASN A 250 1.81 -7.17 -23.68
N ALA A 251 1.42 -5.89 -23.78
CA ALA A 251 1.55 -5.14 -25.03
C ALA A 251 1.95 -3.69 -24.76
N THR A 252 3.03 -3.26 -25.40
CA THR A 252 3.52 -1.87 -25.29
C THR A 252 2.87 -0.95 -26.32
N THR A 253 2.66 -1.46 -27.53
CA THR A 253 1.97 -0.76 -28.62
C THR A 253 0.85 -1.66 -29.13
N VAL A 254 -0.33 -1.08 -29.30
CA VAL A 254 -1.53 -1.79 -29.78
C VAL A 254 -2.22 -0.97 -30.85
N THR A 255 -2.95 -1.63 -31.74
CA THR A 255 -3.74 -0.95 -32.76
C THR A 255 -5.11 -0.57 -32.20
N SER A 256 -5.48 0.70 -32.36
CA SER A 256 -6.79 1.21 -31.95
C SER A 256 -7.92 0.46 -32.65
N THR A 257 -8.90 -0.03 -31.89
CA THR A 257 -10.09 -0.69 -32.47
C THR A 257 -11.07 0.28 -33.10
N LEU A 258 -10.89 1.60 -32.88
CA LEU A 258 -11.72 2.65 -33.46
C LEU A 258 -11.07 3.29 -34.69
N SER A 259 -9.83 3.75 -34.54
CA SER A 259 -9.14 4.56 -35.56
C SER A 259 -8.16 3.77 -36.42
N GLY A 260 -7.83 2.52 -36.05
CA GLY A 260 -6.80 1.72 -36.72
C GLY A 260 -5.37 2.24 -36.56
N GLN A 261 -5.16 3.32 -35.80
CA GLN A 261 -3.85 3.92 -35.57
C GLN A 261 -3.10 3.21 -34.42
N PRO A 262 -1.75 3.20 -34.44
CA PRO A 262 -0.96 2.67 -33.34
C PRO A 262 -1.12 3.53 -32.07
N LEU A 263 -1.32 2.88 -30.94
CA LEU A 263 -1.45 3.46 -29.61
C LEU A 263 -0.31 2.92 -28.73
N HIS A 264 0.53 3.80 -28.22
CA HIS A 264 1.62 3.43 -27.30
C HIS A 264 1.10 3.40 -25.87
N MET A 265 0.71 2.24 -25.37
CA MET A 265 0.06 2.15 -24.05
C MET A 265 1.04 2.15 -22.87
N LEU A 266 2.17 1.45 -23.03
CA LEU A 266 3.17 1.30 -21.98
C LEU A 266 4.55 1.75 -22.49
N PRO A 267 5.49 2.10 -21.60
CA PRO A 267 6.86 2.42 -22.00
C PRO A 267 7.50 1.29 -22.81
N THR A 268 8.20 1.64 -23.88
CA THR A 268 8.95 0.71 -24.74
C THR A 268 10.32 0.33 -24.16
N TRP A 269 10.51 0.55 -22.87
CA TRP A 269 11.78 0.26 -22.20
C TRP A 269 12.11 -1.23 -22.20
N SER A 270 13.41 -1.51 -22.21
CA SER A 270 13.91 -2.89 -22.10
C SER A 270 13.55 -3.51 -20.75
N VAL A 271 13.51 -4.85 -20.69
CA VAL A 271 13.37 -5.59 -19.43
C VAL A 271 14.46 -5.16 -18.43
N GLY A 272 15.70 -4.99 -18.87
CA GLY A 272 16.80 -4.54 -18.02
C GLY A 272 16.58 -3.16 -17.39
N THR A 273 15.94 -2.24 -18.12
CA THR A 273 15.54 -0.93 -17.59
C THR A 273 14.47 -1.07 -16.50
N PHE A 274 13.45 -1.90 -16.73
CA PHE A 274 12.44 -2.19 -15.71
C PHE A 274 13.05 -2.82 -14.45
N VAL A 275 13.99 -3.74 -14.62
CA VAL A 275 14.73 -4.37 -13.51
C VAL A 275 15.49 -3.31 -12.71
N ALA A 276 16.30 -2.49 -13.38
CA ALA A 276 17.10 -1.46 -12.72
C ALA A 276 16.23 -0.46 -11.93
N LEU A 277 15.14 0.00 -12.54
CA LEU A 277 14.21 0.94 -11.90
C LEU A 277 13.50 0.31 -10.69
N ASN A 278 13.05 -0.96 -10.80
CA ASN A 278 12.39 -1.64 -9.68
C ASN A 278 13.34 -1.98 -8.53
N VAL A 279 14.61 -2.32 -8.83
CA VAL A 279 15.64 -2.52 -7.81
C VAL A 279 15.94 -1.19 -7.10
N GLY A 280 16.12 -0.10 -7.86
CA GLY A 280 16.28 1.24 -7.29
C GLY A 280 15.10 1.64 -6.41
N LEU A 281 13.87 1.40 -6.88
CA LEU A 281 12.65 1.64 -6.12
C LEU A 281 12.58 0.80 -4.84
N LEU A 282 12.96 -0.47 -4.89
CA LEU A 282 13.00 -1.35 -3.71
C LEU A 282 13.96 -0.80 -2.65
N ILE A 283 15.14 -0.33 -3.06
CA ILE A 283 16.11 0.29 -2.16
C ILE A 283 15.51 1.55 -1.52
N VAL A 284 14.89 2.43 -2.32
CA VAL A 284 14.23 3.64 -1.81
C VAL A 284 13.11 3.27 -0.84
N ALA A 285 12.24 2.32 -1.18
CA ALA A 285 11.15 1.86 -0.33
C ALA A 285 11.68 1.26 1.00
N ALA A 286 12.77 0.51 0.97
CA ALA A 286 13.41 -0.02 2.17
C ALA A 286 13.97 1.10 3.06
N VAL A 287 14.65 2.10 2.48
CA VAL A 287 15.15 3.26 3.23
C VAL A 287 14.00 4.04 3.86
N VAL A 288 12.94 4.32 3.09
CA VAL A 288 11.75 5.03 3.58
C VAL A 288 11.05 4.24 4.69
N PHE A 289 10.98 2.91 4.58
CA PHE A 289 10.44 2.04 5.63
C PHE A 289 11.27 2.09 6.92
N LEU A 290 12.60 2.02 6.82
CA LEU A 290 13.48 2.15 8.00
C LEU A 290 13.35 3.53 8.65
N LEU A 291 13.28 4.60 7.86
CA LEU A 291 13.04 5.96 8.35
C LEU A 291 11.67 6.07 9.05
N ALA A 292 10.62 5.47 8.49
CA ALA A 292 9.31 5.41 9.10
C ALA A 292 9.34 4.75 10.49
N LEU A 293 10.09 3.64 10.65
CA LEU A 293 10.27 3.00 11.96
C LEU A 293 11.02 3.91 12.96
N VAL A 294 12.03 4.66 12.50
CA VAL A 294 12.72 5.65 13.36
C VAL A 294 11.76 6.75 13.80
N VAL A 295 11.01 7.33 12.86
CA VAL A 295 10.06 8.40 13.14
C VAL A 295 8.97 7.93 14.08
N PHE A 296 8.37 6.77 13.80
CA PHE A 296 7.37 6.14 14.67
C PHE A 296 7.90 5.96 16.09
N GLY A 297 9.12 5.45 16.23
CA GLY A 297 9.71 5.23 17.54
C GLY A 297 9.99 6.49 18.34
N ARG A 298 10.11 7.65 17.68
CA ARG A 298 10.21 8.96 18.36
C ARG A 298 8.85 9.46 18.85
N LEU A 299 7.78 9.13 18.13
CA LEU A 299 6.41 9.53 18.44
C LEU A 299 5.77 8.61 19.49
N GLU A 300 6.07 7.31 19.44
CA GLU A 300 5.43 6.27 20.26
C GLU A 300 5.45 6.55 21.78
N GLY A 301 6.48 7.24 22.28
CA GLY A 301 6.65 7.55 23.70
C GLY A 301 5.51 8.39 24.30
N ASN A 302 4.80 9.19 23.50
CA ASN A 302 3.74 10.07 23.99
C ASN A 302 2.33 9.52 23.72
N PHE A 303 2.18 8.33 23.15
CA PHE A 303 0.85 7.82 22.79
C PHE A 303 -0.06 7.59 24.00
N GLU A 304 0.50 7.26 25.17
CA GLU A 304 -0.30 6.98 26.37
C GLU A 304 -1.00 8.23 26.92
N SER A 305 -0.41 9.42 26.73
CA SER A 305 -1.02 10.69 27.15
C SER A 305 -2.04 11.23 26.14
N GLU A 306 -1.93 10.85 24.87
CA GLU A 306 -2.72 11.42 23.76
C GLU A 306 -3.93 10.54 23.37
N LEU A 307 -3.87 9.24 23.62
CA LEU A 307 -4.98 8.28 23.43
C LEU A 307 -5.97 8.33 24.60
#